data_AF-A0A7Z1GQ72-F1
#
_entry.id   AF-A0A7Z1GQ72-F1
#
_cell.length_a   1.000
_cell.length_b   1.000
_cell.length_c   1.000
_cell.angle_alpha   90.00
_cell.angle_beta   90.00
_cell.angle_gamma   90.00
#
_symmetry.space_group_name_H-M   'P 1'
#
loop_
_entity.id
_entity.type
_entity.pdbx_description
1 polymer ?
#
loop_
_entity_poly.entity_id
_entity_poly.type
_entity_poly.pdbx_seq_one_letter_code
_entity_poly.pdbx_strand_id
1 'polypeptide(L)'
;MKAKGFDWKFFSTILVAIAGLGIPIFFWQADLTAHSLSVRLISSSALQAPAGSGIQDLKIMVNGTAIESPFISSLTLSNTGSKPIASADFETPLELISRNKSALISAQIAKSVPEDIPAKVVVAADRLQILPFLSNPKDEVTITVVSSGQPDFSAKARISGVKEVAYEDMTEAKKTVGSAIFAAALSLIGFAIYVFFMLSGKFSSPSIVSPGIKMITALWAAITASAISERFTTLLGDTPTALAVSIGFLIVGGALGLVLAIRARRKNYQTSLHP
;
A
#
# COMPACT_ATOMS: atom_id res chain seq x y z
N MET A 1 43.65 14.61 -33.50
CA MET A 1 42.99 13.70 -32.54
C MET A 1 41.49 14.00 -32.58
N LYS A 2 40.66 13.10 -33.12
CA LYS A 2 39.20 13.29 -33.11
C LYS A 2 38.71 13.03 -31.68
N ALA A 3 38.24 14.07 -30.99
CA ALA A 3 37.53 13.91 -29.73
C ALA A 3 36.39 12.92 -29.98
N LYS A 4 36.44 11.73 -29.36
CA LYS A 4 35.30 10.83 -29.32
C LYS A 4 34.22 11.58 -28.54
N GLY A 5 33.26 12.16 -29.27
CA GLY A 5 32.11 12.83 -28.69
C GLY A 5 31.40 11.87 -27.73
N PHE A 6 30.92 12.43 -26.62
CA PHE A 6 30.17 11.67 -25.64
C PHE A 6 29.00 10.93 -26.32
N ASP A 7 28.99 9.61 -26.18
CA ASP A 7 27.92 8.75 -26.68
C ASP A 7 26.61 9.13 -25.97
N TRP A 8 25.49 9.13 -26.70
CA TRP A 8 24.16 9.37 -26.11
C TRP A 8 23.86 8.42 -24.94
N LYS A 9 24.49 7.23 -24.94
CA LYS A 9 24.44 6.28 -23.84
C LYS A 9 25.01 6.84 -22.53
N PHE A 10 26.03 7.69 -22.59
CA PHE A 10 26.59 8.31 -21.39
C PHE A 10 25.58 9.26 -20.73
N PHE A 11 24.90 10.07 -21.55
CA PHE A 11 23.86 10.98 -21.06
C PHE A 11 22.67 10.20 -20.48
N SER A 12 22.26 9.10 -21.11
CA SER A 12 21.17 8.28 -20.57
C SER A 12 21.56 7.60 -19.25
N THR A 13 22.78 7.09 -19.12
CA THR A 13 23.26 6.51 -17.86
C THR A 13 23.36 7.54 -16.74
N ILE A 14 23.79 8.77 -17.04
CA ILE A 14 23.83 9.86 -16.06
C ILE A 14 22.41 10.23 -15.63
N LEU A 15 21.48 10.38 -16.57
CA LEU A 15 20.11 10.75 -16.26
C LEU A 15 19.43 9.69 -15.37
N VAL A 16 19.64 8.40 -15.66
CA VAL A 16 19.15 7.31 -14.82
C VAL A 16 19.79 7.33 -13.44
N ALA A 17 21.09 7.59 -13.34
CA ALA A 17 21.78 7.70 -12.05
C ALA A 17 21.26 8.88 -11.21
N ILE A 18 21.08 10.05 -11.83
CA ILE A 18 20.51 11.24 -11.17
C ILE A 18 19.07 10.97 -10.74
N ALA A 19 18.23 10.38 -11.60
CA ALA A 19 16.86 10.05 -11.24
C ALA A 19 16.81 9.03 -10.09
N GLY A 20 17.68 8.02 -10.12
CA GLY A 20 17.78 6.98 -9.09
C GLY A 20 18.16 7.51 -7.70
N LEU A 21 18.87 8.64 -7.63
CA LEU A 21 19.22 9.29 -6.36
C LEU A 21 18.26 10.44 -6.01
N GLY A 22 17.93 11.28 -6.99
CA GLY A 22 17.15 12.50 -6.80
C GLY A 22 15.71 12.21 -6.42
N ILE A 23 15.07 11.20 -7.03
CA ILE A 23 13.68 10.86 -6.74
C ILE A 23 13.51 10.42 -5.28
N PRO A 24 14.28 9.43 -4.74
CA PRO A 24 14.18 9.05 -3.33
C PRO A 24 14.45 10.22 -2.37
N ILE A 25 15.46 11.05 -2.64
CA ILE A 25 15.80 12.19 -1.78
C ILE A 25 14.66 13.23 -1.76
N PHE A 26 14.08 13.53 -2.92
CA PHE A 26 12.95 14.45 -3.02
C PHE A 26 11.74 13.97 -2.23
N PHE A 27 11.37 12.70 -2.37
CA PHE A 27 10.25 12.12 -1.60
C PHE A 27 10.54 12.10 -0.10
N TRP A 28 11.77 11.79 0.32
CA TRP A 28 12.16 11.84 1.72
C TRP A 28 12.05 13.26 2.30
N GLN A 29 12.51 14.28 1.58
CA GLN A 29 12.41 15.67 2.04
C GLN A 29 10.96 16.17 2.10
N ALA A 30 10.12 15.78 1.14
CA ALA A 30 8.70 16.14 1.16
C ALA A 30 8.00 15.60 2.43
N ASP A 31 8.37 14.39 2.85
CA ASP A 31 7.79 13.72 4.02
C ASP A 31 8.21 14.37 5.36
N LEU A 32 9.41 14.95 5.44
CA LEU A 32 9.97 15.60 6.64
C LEU A 32 9.27 16.90 7.08
N THR A 33 8.31 17.41 6.30
CA THR A 33 7.61 18.66 6.62
C THR A 33 6.09 18.52 6.78
N ALA A 34 5.57 17.30 6.66
CA ALA A 34 4.14 17.04 6.65
C ALA A 34 3.53 16.99 8.06
N HIS A 35 2.43 17.74 8.25
CA HIS A 35 1.47 17.45 9.32
C HIS A 35 0.43 16.49 8.72
N SER A 36 0.21 15.36 9.37
CA SER A 36 -0.74 14.35 8.88
C SER A 36 -1.35 13.60 10.06
N LEU A 37 -2.66 13.40 9.98
CA LEU A 37 -3.42 12.70 10.99
C LEU A 37 -4.22 11.59 10.30
N SER A 38 -4.23 10.40 10.87
CA SER A 38 -4.96 9.26 10.35
C SER A 38 -5.84 8.64 11.43
N VAL A 39 -7.01 8.19 11.02
CA VAL A 39 -7.91 7.37 11.81
C VAL A 39 -8.02 6.02 11.13
N ARG A 40 -7.71 4.96 11.86
CA ARG A 40 -7.75 3.59 11.36
C ARG A 40 -8.79 2.77 12.12
N LEU A 41 -9.67 2.08 11.40
CA LEU A 41 -10.55 1.07 12.00
C LEU A 41 -9.78 -0.26 12.10
N ILE A 42 -9.33 -0.59 13.31
CA ILE A 42 -8.47 -1.76 13.57
C ILE A 42 -9.29 -3.04 13.66
N SER A 43 -10.43 -2.98 14.33
CA SER A 43 -11.32 -4.12 14.49
C SER A 43 -12.77 -3.68 14.63
N SER A 44 -13.68 -4.54 14.20
CA SER A 44 -15.11 -4.37 14.41
C SER A 44 -15.75 -5.74 14.62
N SER A 45 -16.63 -5.83 15.62
CA SER A 45 -17.40 -7.05 15.89
C SER A 45 -18.86 -6.70 16.15
N ALA A 46 -19.75 -7.46 15.53
CA ALA A 46 -21.15 -7.49 15.94
C ALA A 46 -21.25 -8.06 17.35
N LEU A 47 -22.08 -7.45 18.20
CA LEU A 47 -22.42 -7.98 19.53
C LEU A 47 -23.69 -8.85 19.49
N GLN A 48 -24.43 -8.84 18.38
CA GLN A 48 -25.58 -9.72 18.17
C GLN A 48 -25.15 -11.12 17.70
N ALA A 49 -25.96 -12.13 18.03
CA ALA A 49 -25.76 -13.47 17.51
C ALA A 49 -25.91 -13.48 15.97
N PRO A 50 -25.13 -14.29 15.24
CA PRO A 50 -25.24 -14.40 13.79
C PRO A 50 -26.65 -14.80 13.36
N ALA A 51 -27.10 -14.29 12.20
CA ALA A 51 -28.36 -14.71 11.59
C ALA A 51 -28.36 -16.24 11.41
N GLY A 52 -29.38 -16.92 11.94
CA GLY A 52 -29.50 -18.39 11.90
C GLY A 52 -29.00 -19.13 13.15
N SER A 53 -28.51 -18.42 14.17
CA SER A 53 -28.08 -19.01 15.46
C SER A 53 -29.23 -19.55 16.34
N GLY A 54 -30.50 -19.36 15.94
CA GLY A 54 -31.68 -19.80 16.69
C GLY A 54 -32.01 -18.97 17.93
N ILE A 55 -31.16 -18.02 18.31
CA ILE A 55 -31.36 -17.12 19.46
C ILE A 55 -32.08 -15.85 18.96
N GLN A 56 -33.42 -15.82 19.06
CA GLN A 56 -34.24 -14.69 18.59
C GLN A 56 -34.55 -13.65 19.67
N ASP A 57 -34.36 -14.00 20.95
CA ASP A 57 -34.79 -13.17 22.09
C ASP A 57 -33.68 -12.33 22.73
N LEU A 58 -32.49 -12.29 22.13
CA LEU A 58 -31.36 -11.51 22.67
C LEU A 58 -31.54 -10.02 22.36
N LYS A 59 -31.81 -9.22 23.40
CA LYS A 59 -31.80 -7.75 23.34
C LYS A 59 -30.57 -7.19 24.04
N ILE A 60 -29.87 -6.29 23.36
CA ILE A 60 -28.72 -5.58 23.92
C ILE A 60 -29.15 -4.14 24.21
N MET A 61 -28.84 -3.69 25.43
CA MET A 61 -29.12 -2.34 25.88
C MET A 61 -27.82 -1.69 26.33
N VAL A 62 -27.64 -0.42 25.98
CA VAL A 62 -26.56 0.43 26.50
C VAL A 62 -27.22 1.66 27.10
N ASN A 63 -26.87 1.98 28.35
CA ASN A 63 -27.45 3.10 29.08
C ASN A 63 -28.99 3.10 29.09
N GLY A 64 -29.60 1.92 29.18
CA GLY A 64 -31.06 1.75 29.20
C GLY A 64 -31.78 1.92 27.85
N THR A 65 -31.05 2.17 26.76
CA THR A 65 -31.62 2.24 25.40
C THR A 65 -31.33 0.94 24.66
N ALA A 66 -32.38 0.35 24.07
CA ALA A 66 -32.23 -0.82 23.20
C ALA A 66 -31.56 -0.43 21.88
N ILE A 67 -30.56 -1.19 21.46
CA ILE A 67 -29.81 -0.93 20.23
C ILE A 67 -30.11 -2.03 19.22
N GLU A 68 -30.52 -1.63 18.03
CA GLU A 68 -30.63 -2.52 16.89
C GLU A 68 -29.24 -2.76 16.30
N SER A 69 -28.88 -4.04 16.13
CA SER A 69 -27.60 -4.49 15.57
C SER A 69 -26.37 -3.78 16.14
N PRO A 70 -26.07 -3.93 17.44
CA PRO A 70 -24.93 -3.29 18.07
C PRO A 70 -23.60 -3.83 17.53
N PHE A 71 -22.68 -2.92 17.24
CA PHE A 71 -21.28 -3.21 16.94
C PHE A 71 -20.37 -2.54 17.96
N ILE A 72 -19.26 -3.23 18.27
CA ILE A 72 -18.13 -2.64 18.97
C ILE A 72 -16.97 -2.51 17.99
N SER A 73 -16.37 -1.32 17.94
CA SER A 73 -15.30 -0.99 17.02
C SER A 73 -14.11 -0.39 17.76
N SER A 74 -12.91 -0.74 17.32
CA SER A 74 -11.66 -0.18 17.82
C SER A 74 -11.06 0.72 16.75
N LEU A 75 -10.98 2.02 17.03
CA LEU A 75 -10.38 3.02 16.17
C LEU A 75 -9.03 3.44 16.75
N THR A 76 -8.01 3.61 15.90
CA THR A 76 -6.75 4.23 16.30
C THR A 76 -6.59 5.55 15.57
N LEU A 77 -6.48 6.63 16.35
CA LEU A 77 -6.05 7.95 15.89
C LEU A 77 -4.54 8.05 16.02
N SER A 78 -3.83 8.41 14.96
CA SER A 78 -2.38 8.63 15.02
C SER A 78 -1.92 9.83 14.20
N ASN A 79 -0.89 10.53 14.69
CA ASN A 79 -0.17 11.51 13.88
C ASN A 79 0.89 10.77 13.05
N THR A 80 0.58 10.63 11.76
CA THR A 80 1.44 9.98 10.77
C THR A 80 2.41 10.97 10.11
N GLY A 81 2.32 12.26 10.44
CA GLY A 81 3.23 13.29 9.97
C GLY A 81 4.57 13.27 10.70
N SER A 82 5.50 14.07 10.22
CA SER A 82 6.83 14.27 10.80
C SER A 82 6.89 15.42 11.79
N LYS A 83 5.79 16.18 11.95
CA LYS A 83 5.69 17.34 12.84
C LYS A 83 4.56 17.20 13.86
N PRO A 84 4.73 17.78 15.07
CA PRO A 84 3.67 17.83 16.06
C PRO A 84 2.53 18.73 15.59
N ILE A 85 1.32 18.39 16.00
CA ILE A 85 0.10 19.18 15.78
C ILE A 85 -0.32 19.72 17.15
N ALA A 86 -0.23 21.04 17.35
CA ALA A 86 -0.60 21.65 18.62
C ALA A 86 -2.13 21.71 18.76
N SER A 87 -2.64 21.71 19.99
CA SER A 87 -4.09 21.88 20.23
C SER A 87 -4.65 23.16 19.62
N ALA A 88 -3.82 24.21 19.51
CA ALA A 88 -4.20 25.49 18.91
C ALA A 88 -4.29 25.47 17.37
N ASP A 89 -3.72 24.45 16.72
CA ASP A 89 -3.78 24.28 15.27
C ASP A 89 -5.15 23.77 14.79
N PHE A 90 -5.96 23.25 15.70
CA PHE A 90 -7.32 22.80 15.40
C PHE A 90 -8.28 23.99 15.34
N GLU A 91 -8.80 24.29 14.15
CA GLU A 91 -9.93 25.21 14.00
C GLU A 91 -11.26 24.55 14.42
N THR A 92 -11.38 23.24 14.21
CA THR A 92 -12.53 22.43 14.64
C THR A 92 -12.06 21.13 15.31
N PRO A 93 -12.86 20.54 16.22
CA PRO A 93 -12.62 19.17 16.69
C PRO A 93 -12.55 18.19 15.51
N LEU A 94 -11.87 17.06 15.71
CA LEU A 94 -11.92 15.96 14.75
C LEU A 94 -13.25 15.24 14.90
N GLU A 95 -14.04 15.25 13.83
CA GLU A 95 -15.34 14.60 13.77
C GLU A 95 -15.24 13.28 13.01
N LEU A 96 -15.76 12.22 13.62
CA LEU A 96 -16.03 10.94 13.00
C LEU A 96 -17.52 10.82 12.76
N ILE A 97 -17.92 10.79 11.49
CA ILE A 97 -19.31 10.78 11.05
C ILE A 97 -19.60 9.44 10.39
N SER A 98 -20.70 8.81 10.79
CA SER A 98 -21.17 7.57 10.18
C SER A 98 -21.76 7.82 8.78
N ARG A 99 -21.20 7.18 7.75
CA ARG A 99 -21.66 7.29 6.36
C ARG A 99 -22.94 6.52 6.10
N ASN A 100 -23.12 5.38 6.78
CA ASN A 100 -24.33 4.57 6.67
C ASN A 100 -25.43 4.99 7.65
N LYS A 101 -25.28 6.14 8.31
CA LYS A 101 -26.22 6.69 9.30
C LYS A 101 -26.46 5.77 10.50
N SER A 102 -25.50 4.89 10.83
CA SER A 102 -25.53 4.18 12.12
C SER A 102 -25.37 5.18 13.26
N ALA A 103 -26.21 5.05 14.29
CA ALA A 103 -26.14 5.92 15.45
C ALA A 103 -24.91 5.55 16.29
N LEU A 104 -24.16 6.58 16.70
CA LEU A 104 -23.05 6.44 17.63
C LEU A 104 -23.61 6.51 19.04
N ILE A 105 -23.49 5.41 19.77
CA ILE A 105 -24.12 5.25 21.09
C ILE A 105 -23.18 5.73 22.19
N SER A 106 -21.95 5.25 22.17
CA SER A 106 -20.93 5.61 23.14
C SER A 106 -19.54 5.49 22.55
N ALA A 107 -18.60 6.24 23.12
CA ALA A 107 -17.20 6.16 22.77
C ALA A 107 -16.36 6.45 24.01
N GLN A 108 -15.22 5.80 24.12
CA GLN A 108 -14.27 6.02 25.21
C GLN A 108 -12.83 5.84 24.72
N ILE A 109 -11.91 6.59 25.33
CA ILE A 109 -10.48 6.34 25.13
C ILE A 109 -10.15 5.02 25.84
N ALA A 110 -9.70 4.03 25.08
CA ALA A 110 -9.32 2.72 25.60
C ALA A 110 -7.84 2.68 26.00
N LYS A 111 -6.98 3.32 25.21
CA LYS A 111 -5.52 3.37 25.41
C LYS A 111 -4.92 4.57 24.69
N SER A 112 -3.80 5.05 25.18
CA SER A 112 -2.95 6.05 24.53
C SER A 112 -1.49 5.60 24.58
N VAL A 113 -0.70 6.02 23.59
CA VAL A 113 0.75 5.83 23.53
C VAL A 113 1.38 7.16 23.09
N PRO A 114 2.07 7.88 23.99
CA PRO A 114 2.25 7.60 25.42
C PRO A 114 0.94 7.65 26.24
N GLU A 115 0.95 7.07 27.45
CA GLU A 115 -0.26 6.90 28.28
C GLU A 115 -0.86 8.22 28.78
N ASP A 116 -0.07 9.30 28.82
CA ASP A 116 -0.43 10.60 29.37
C ASP A 116 -1.06 11.57 28.35
N ILE A 117 -1.34 11.12 27.11
CA ILE A 117 -2.03 11.95 26.12
C ILE A 117 -3.43 12.36 26.66
N PRO A 118 -3.73 13.67 26.80
CA PRO A 118 -4.98 14.14 27.38
C PRO A 118 -6.15 14.16 26.37
N ALA A 119 -6.26 13.11 25.54
CA ALA A 119 -7.30 13.00 24.53
C ALA A 119 -8.69 12.85 25.17
N LYS A 120 -9.68 13.53 24.61
CA LYS A 120 -11.08 13.49 25.09
C LYS A 120 -12.01 13.26 23.92
N VAL A 121 -13.02 12.43 24.16
CA VAL A 121 -14.08 12.12 23.20
C VAL A 121 -15.43 12.55 23.72
N VAL A 122 -16.27 13.06 22.82
CA VAL A 122 -17.65 13.44 23.07
C VAL A 122 -18.51 12.83 21.97
N VAL A 123 -19.56 12.11 22.34
CA VAL A 123 -20.55 11.60 21.39
C VAL A 123 -21.69 12.59 21.31
N ALA A 124 -21.97 13.09 20.11
CA ALA A 124 -23.07 14.01 19.83
C ALA A 124 -23.93 13.41 18.72
N ALA A 125 -25.17 13.00 19.03
CA ALA A 125 -26.18 12.45 18.12
C ALA A 125 -25.68 11.49 17.00
N ASP A 126 -25.09 12.02 15.93
CA ASP A 126 -24.64 11.32 14.72
C ASP A 126 -23.12 11.32 14.50
N ARG A 127 -22.34 11.92 15.41
CA ARG A 127 -20.90 12.09 15.29
C ARG A 127 -20.16 11.87 16.60
N LEU A 128 -18.93 11.39 16.47
CA LEU A 128 -17.96 11.30 17.56
C LEU A 128 -16.96 12.43 17.37
N GLN A 129 -16.88 13.33 18.35
CA GLN A 129 -15.93 14.43 18.37
C GLN A 129 -14.74 14.06 19.25
N ILE A 130 -13.54 14.17 18.69
CA ILE A 130 -12.29 14.10 19.42
C ILE A 130 -11.81 15.54 19.61
N LEU A 131 -11.75 15.97 20.86
CA LEU A 131 -11.40 17.35 21.20
C LEU A 131 -9.92 17.63 20.86
N PRO A 132 -9.56 18.88 20.51
CA PRO A 132 -8.17 19.25 20.23
C PRO A 132 -7.21 18.90 21.36
N PHE A 133 -6.07 18.31 21.01
CA PHE A 133 -4.97 18.00 21.93
C PHE A 133 -3.62 18.09 21.19
N LEU A 134 -2.51 18.16 21.93
CA LEU A 134 -1.18 18.12 21.35
C LEU A 134 -0.88 16.68 20.89
N SER A 135 -0.70 16.50 19.59
CA SER A 135 -0.38 15.20 18.99
C SER A 135 1.00 15.24 18.35
N ASN A 136 1.98 14.59 18.96
CA ASN A 136 3.33 14.45 18.43
C ASN A 136 3.40 13.34 17.38
N PRO A 137 4.40 13.35 16.48
CA PRO A 137 4.62 12.24 15.56
C PRO A 137 4.68 10.90 16.29
N LYS A 138 3.95 9.91 15.76
CA LYS A 138 3.81 8.55 16.33
C LYS A 138 3.00 8.46 17.62
N ASP A 139 2.41 9.55 18.10
CA ASP A 139 1.41 9.44 19.17
C ASP A 139 0.20 8.66 18.64
N GLU A 140 -0.30 7.74 19.45
CA GLU A 140 -1.47 6.92 19.13
C GLU A 140 -2.52 6.99 20.24
N VAL A 141 -3.78 7.10 19.84
CA VAL A 141 -4.94 7.08 20.75
C VAL A 141 -5.93 6.06 20.23
N THR A 142 -6.15 5.00 21.00
CA THR A 142 -7.15 3.97 20.71
C THR A 142 -8.48 4.34 21.35
N ILE A 143 -9.53 4.35 20.54
CA ILE A 143 -10.89 4.73 20.90
C ILE A 143 -11.79 3.52 20.67
N THR A 144 -12.50 3.08 21.70
CA THR A 144 -13.56 2.09 21.55
C THR A 144 -14.87 2.81 21.29
N VAL A 145 -15.59 2.40 20.25
CA VAL A 145 -16.86 2.98 19.81
C VAL A 145 -17.93 1.90 19.78
N VAL A 146 -19.12 2.23 20.27
CA VAL A 146 -20.32 1.41 20.16
C VAL A 146 -21.31 2.09 19.22
N SER A 147 -21.78 1.36 18.21
CA SER A 147 -22.71 1.87 17.18
C SER A 147 -23.91 0.94 16.97
N SER A 148 -25.02 1.50 16.49
CA SER A 148 -26.26 0.78 16.14
C SER A 148 -26.26 0.27 14.69
N GLY A 149 -25.17 -0.37 14.27
CA GLY A 149 -24.99 -0.87 12.92
C GLY A 149 -23.51 -1.02 12.57
N GLN A 150 -23.24 -1.63 11.42
CA GLN A 150 -21.88 -1.84 10.94
C GLN A 150 -21.14 -0.50 10.86
N PRO A 151 -19.88 -0.40 11.33
CA PRO A 151 -19.13 0.84 11.24
C PRO A 151 -18.78 1.17 9.79
N ASP A 152 -19.14 2.37 9.36
CA ASP A 152 -18.59 3.00 8.17
C ASP A 152 -18.40 4.48 8.49
N PHE A 153 -17.17 4.87 8.82
CA PHE A 153 -16.88 6.22 9.26
C PHE A 153 -16.23 7.06 8.17
N SER A 154 -16.41 8.37 8.28
CA SER A 154 -15.62 9.39 7.61
C SER A 154 -15.03 10.33 8.66
N ALA A 155 -13.75 10.67 8.50
CA ALA A 155 -13.03 11.57 9.39
C ALA A 155 -12.96 12.97 8.78
N LYS A 156 -13.31 14.01 9.55
CA LYS A 156 -13.27 15.41 9.12
C LYS A 156 -12.73 16.29 10.23
N ALA A 157 -11.78 17.15 9.91
CA ALA A 157 -11.30 18.19 10.80
C ALA A 157 -10.73 19.33 9.96
N ARG A 158 -10.69 20.54 10.53
CA ARG A 158 -9.91 21.64 9.98
C ARG A 158 -8.75 21.93 10.92
N ILE A 159 -7.55 21.57 10.48
CA ILE A 159 -6.32 21.64 11.26
C ILE A 159 -5.25 22.32 10.40
N SER A 160 -4.54 23.29 10.97
CA SER A 160 -3.44 23.98 10.29
C SER A 160 -2.39 22.99 9.80
N GLY A 161 -2.01 23.10 8.52
CA GLY A 161 -1.01 22.21 7.90
C GLY A 161 -1.47 20.79 7.56
N VAL A 162 -2.67 20.37 7.96
CA VAL A 162 -3.25 19.07 7.60
C VAL A 162 -4.30 19.29 6.50
N LYS A 163 -4.03 18.77 5.31
CA LYS A 163 -4.94 18.93 4.16
C LYS A 163 -6.24 18.14 4.32
N GLU A 164 -6.13 16.91 4.81
CA GLU A 164 -7.23 15.97 4.99
C GLU A 164 -6.84 14.95 6.07
N VAL A 165 -7.81 14.50 6.86
CA VAL A 165 -7.59 13.43 7.84
C VAL A 165 -7.88 12.10 7.16
N ALA A 166 -6.84 11.27 7.01
CA ALA A 166 -6.97 10.00 6.31
C ALA A 166 -7.77 9.00 7.14
N TYR A 167 -8.85 8.46 6.58
CA TYR A 167 -9.57 7.34 7.17
C TYR A 167 -9.22 6.03 6.45
N GLU A 168 -8.76 5.03 7.20
CA GLU A 168 -8.42 3.71 6.66
C GLU A 168 -9.21 2.63 7.40
N ASP A 169 -9.91 1.80 6.65
CA ASP A 169 -10.52 0.58 7.19
C ASP A 169 -9.50 -0.57 7.10
N MET A 170 -9.02 -1.04 8.24
CA MET A 170 -8.11 -2.20 8.32
C MET A 170 -8.84 -3.52 8.55
N THR A 171 -10.18 -3.49 8.72
CA THR A 171 -10.99 -4.71 8.81
C THR A 171 -11.16 -5.35 7.44
N GLU A 172 -11.09 -4.56 6.37
CA GLU A 172 -11.08 -5.03 5.00
C GLU A 172 -9.65 -5.10 4.44
N ALA A 173 -9.30 -6.22 3.82
CA ALA A 173 -8.05 -6.31 3.06
C ALA A 173 -8.13 -5.36 1.86
N LYS A 174 -7.39 -4.24 1.91
CA LYS A 174 -7.35 -3.24 0.83
C LYS A 174 -6.82 -3.87 -0.47
N LYS A 175 -7.72 -4.25 -1.37
CA LYS A 175 -7.38 -4.78 -2.70
C LYS A 175 -7.05 -3.62 -3.64
N THR A 176 -5.83 -3.13 -3.62
CA THR A 176 -5.38 -2.14 -4.61
C THR A 176 -5.08 -2.83 -5.94
N VAL A 177 -6.08 -2.87 -6.84
CA VAL A 177 -5.94 -3.39 -8.21
C VAL A 177 -4.72 -2.78 -8.93
N GLY A 178 -4.44 -1.49 -8.71
CA GLY A 178 -3.29 -0.81 -9.30
C GLY A 178 -1.94 -1.38 -8.87
N SER A 179 -1.78 -1.75 -7.59
CA SER A 179 -0.53 -2.37 -7.12
C SER A 179 -0.38 -3.78 -7.66
N ALA A 180 -1.48 -4.51 -7.87
CA ALA A 180 -1.47 -5.82 -8.51
C ALA A 180 -1.04 -5.70 -9.99
N ILE A 181 -1.60 -4.76 -10.75
CA ILE A 181 -1.21 -4.52 -12.15
C ILE A 181 0.27 -4.14 -12.25
N PHE A 182 0.76 -3.25 -11.38
CA PHE A 182 2.15 -2.84 -11.37
C PHE A 182 3.10 -4.01 -11.04
N ALA A 183 2.77 -4.80 -10.00
CA ALA A 183 3.53 -6.00 -9.65
C ALA A 183 3.57 -6.99 -10.83
N ALA A 184 2.43 -7.22 -11.49
CA ALA A 184 2.38 -8.11 -12.64
C ALA A 184 3.26 -7.64 -13.80
N ALA A 185 3.23 -6.35 -14.13
CA ALA A 185 4.07 -5.78 -15.19
C ALA A 185 5.57 -5.93 -14.86
N LEU A 186 5.95 -5.68 -13.60
CA LEU A 186 7.34 -5.80 -13.17
C LEU A 186 7.83 -7.26 -13.16
N SER A 187 6.97 -8.19 -12.74
CA SER A 187 7.22 -9.64 -12.83
C SER A 187 7.40 -10.09 -14.27
N LEU A 188 6.54 -9.65 -15.19
CA LEU A 188 6.62 -9.94 -16.61
C LEU A 188 7.96 -9.48 -17.21
N ILE A 189 8.38 -8.26 -16.89
CA ILE A 189 9.66 -7.69 -17.33
C ILE A 189 10.84 -8.51 -16.77
N GLY A 190 10.82 -8.80 -15.46
CA GLY A 190 11.85 -9.61 -14.80
C GLY A 190 11.97 -11.01 -15.43
N PHE A 191 10.85 -11.66 -15.68
CA PHE A 191 10.82 -12.97 -16.32
C PHE A 191 11.32 -12.94 -17.78
N ALA A 192 10.96 -11.91 -18.55
CA ALA A 192 11.47 -11.73 -19.90
C ALA A 192 12.99 -11.53 -19.93
N ILE A 193 13.53 -10.75 -18.98
CA ILE A 193 14.98 -10.56 -18.79
C ILE A 193 15.66 -11.88 -18.44
N TYR A 194 15.08 -12.65 -17.52
CA TYR A 194 15.56 -13.99 -17.13
C TYR A 194 15.69 -14.90 -18.36
N VAL A 195 14.59 -15.08 -19.12
CA VAL A 195 14.56 -15.95 -20.30
C VAL A 195 15.55 -15.47 -21.36
N PHE A 196 15.64 -14.16 -21.59
CA PHE A 196 16.59 -13.57 -22.53
C PHE A 196 18.04 -13.94 -22.18
N PHE A 197 18.47 -13.71 -20.93
CA PHE A 197 19.84 -13.98 -20.51
C PHE A 197 20.14 -15.48 -20.39
N MET A 198 19.17 -16.28 -19.93
CA MET A 198 19.31 -17.74 -19.85
C MET A 198 19.55 -18.36 -21.23
N LEU A 199 18.76 -17.97 -22.23
CA LEU A 199 18.91 -18.44 -23.60
C LEU A 199 20.19 -17.89 -24.25
N SER A 200 20.53 -16.63 -23.99
CA SER A 200 21.74 -15.99 -24.54
C SER A 200 23.05 -16.44 -23.89
N GLY A 201 23.00 -17.08 -22.72
CA GLY A 201 24.16 -17.60 -21.98
C GLY A 201 24.71 -18.90 -22.56
N LYS A 202 23.86 -19.72 -23.19
CA LYS A 202 24.26 -21.01 -23.79
C LYS A 202 24.97 -20.88 -25.14
N PHE A 203 25.03 -19.69 -25.71
CA PHE A 203 25.66 -19.47 -27.01
C PHE A 203 27.03 -18.81 -26.83
N SER A 204 28.07 -19.44 -27.39
CA SER A 204 29.45 -18.96 -27.51
C SER A 204 29.61 -17.79 -28.49
N SER A 205 28.59 -16.92 -28.58
CA SER A 205 28.69 -15.70 -29.35
C SER A 205 29.61 -14.72 -28.62
N PRO A 206 30.45 -13.93 -29.31
CA PRO A 206 31.31 -12.91 -28.71
C PRO A 206 30.45 -11.75 -28.21
N SER A 207 29.68 -11.99 -27.15
CA SER A 207 28.97 -10.94 -26.44
C SER A 207 29.94 -10.22 -25.52
N ILE A 208 29.80 -8.90 -25.45
CA ILE A 208 30.57 -8.02 -24.55
C ILE A 208 30.44 -8.42 -23.07
N VAL A 209 29.35 -9.12 -22.72
CA VAL A 209 29.06 -9.57 -21.35
C VAL A 209 29.53 -11.01 -21.15
N SER A 210 30.32 -11.24 -20.10
CA SER A 210 30.82 -12.58 -19.76
C SER A 210 29.69 -13.54 -19.38
N PRO A 211 29.84 -14.86 -19.64
CA PRO A 211 28.83 -15.86 -19.28
C PRO A 211 28.43 -15.84 -17.80
N GLY A 212 29.40 -15.60 -16.90
CA GLY A 212 29.15 -15.52 -15.45
C GLY A 212 28.21 -14.38 -15.08
N ILE A 213 28.42 -13.18 -15.66
CA ILE A 213 27.53 -12.03 -15.42
C ILE A 213 26.12 -12.32 -15.93
N LYS A 214 25.96 -12.94 -17.12
CA LYS A 214 24.64 -13.31 -17.64
C LYS A 214 23.90 -14.26 -16.71
N MET A 215 24.59 -15.25 -16.15
CA MET A 215 24.01 -16.24 -15.23
C MET A 215 23.57 -15.59 -13.93
N ILE A 216 24.39 -14.71 -13.36
CA ILE A 216 24.06 -13.95 -12.14
C ILE A 216 22.85 -13.04 -12.39
N THR A 217 22.83 -12.29 -13.50
CA THR A 217 21.69 -11.42 -13.85
C THR A 217 20.40 -12.22 -14.08
N ALA A 218 20.49 -13.37 -14.75
CA ALA A 218 19.34 -14.25 -14.94
C ALA A 218 18.80 -14.76 -13.59
N LEU A 219 19.69 -15.23 -12.71
CA LEU A 219 19.30 -15.72 -11.39
C LEU A 219 18.62 -14.62 -10.56
N TRP A 220 19.19 -13.41 -10.54
CA TRP A 220 18.58 -12.26 -9.87
C TRP A 220 17.20 -11.91 -10.43
N ALA A 221 17.08 -11.86 -11.76
CA ALA A 221 15.80 -11.57 -12.42
C ALA A 221 14.74 -12.63 -12.09
N ALA A 222 15.12 -13.91 -11.97
CA ALA A 222 14.21 -14.98 -11.56
C ALA A 222 13.76 -14.84 -10.11
N ILE A 223 14.67 -14.56 -9.17
CA ILE A 223 14.34 -14.35 -7.76
C ILE A 223 13.40 -13.15 -7.61
N THR A 224 13.71 -12.03 -8.28
CA THR A 224 12.88 -10.82 -8.23
C THR A 224 11.50 -11.05 -8.86
N ALA A 225 11.41 -11.70 -10.01
CA ALA A 225 10.13 -12.02 -10.64
C ALA A 225 9.28 -12.95 -9.76
N SER A 226 9.89 -13.95 -9.10
CA SER A 226 9.19 -14.85 -8.17
C SER A 226 8.64 -14.10 -6.97
N ALA A 227 9.46 -13.27 -6.30
CA ALA A 227 9.03 -12.50 -5.12
C ALA A 227 7.90 -11.50 -5.46
N ILE A 228 7.96 -10.89 -6.65
CA ILE A 228 6.90 -9.98 -7.11
C ILE A 228 5.64 -10.75 -7.50
N SER A 229 5.76 -11.96 -8.07
CA SER A 229 4.62 -12.82 -8.39
C SER A 229 3.86 -13.26 -7.14
N GLU A 230 4.56 -13.56 -6.05
CA GLU A 230 3.93 -13.87 -4.76
C GLU A 230 3.14 -12.67 -4.21
N ARG A 231 3.70 -11.46 -4.34
CA ARG A 231 2.96 -10.22 -4.01
C ARG A 231 1.73 -10.02 -4.90
N PHE A 232 1.79 -10.42 -6.16
CA PHE A 232 0.65 -10.34 -7.06
C PHE A 232 -0.47 -11.32 -6.66
N THR A 233 -0.14 -12.57 -6.32
CA THR A 233 -1.14 -13.57 -5.92
C THR A 233 -1.80 -13.20 -4.59
N THR A 234 -1.02 -12.70 -3.62
CA THR A 234 -1.57 -12.21 -2.34
C THR A 234 -2.53 -11.03 -2.53
N LEU A 235 -2.27 -10.14 -3.50
CA LEU A 235 -3.16 -9.00 -3.79
C LEU A 235 -4.47 -9.38 -4.48
N LEU A 236 -4.47 -10.42 -5.33
CA LEU A 236 -5.68 -10.92 -5.97
C LEU A 236 -6.50 -11.87 -5.07
N GLY A 237 -5.89 -12.37 -4.00
CA GLY A 237 -6.42 -13.43 -3.15
C GLY A 237 -6.33 -14.80 -3.82
N ASP A 238 -6.50 -15.87 -3.03
CA ASP A 238 -6.50 -17.26 -3.48
C ASP A 238 -7.73 -17.59 -4.33
N THR A 239 -7.76 -17.01 -5.52
CA THR A 239 -8.82 -17.21 -6.51
C THR A 239 -8.24 -17.99 -7.70
N PRO A 240 -9.00 -18.92 -8.30
CA PRO A 240 -8.56 -19.64 -9.51
C PRO A 240 -8.16 -18.69 -10.65
N THR A 241 -8.75 -17.50 -10.68
CA THR A 241 -8.42 -16.43 -11.63
C THR A 241 -7.01 -15.87 -11.42
N ALA A 242 -6.54 -15.73 -10.19
CA ALA A 242 -5.17 -15.26 -9.90
C ALA A 242 -4.11 -16.22 -10.46
N LEU A 243 -4.34 -17.53 -10.33
CA LEU A 243 -3.46 -18.56 -10.87
C LEU A 243 -3.45 -18.56 -12.40
N ALA A 244 -4.62 -18.47 -13.03
CA ALA A 244 -4.73 -18.39 -14.49
C ALA A 244 -4.01 -17.15 -15.06
N VAL A 245 -4.18 -15.99 -14.41
CA VAL A 245 -3.51 -14.75 -14.81
C VAL A 245 -1.99 -14.86 -14.65
N SER A 246 -1.51 -15.46 -13.56
CA SER A 246 -0.08 -15.66 -13.32
C SER A 246 0.56 -16.58 -14.39
N ILE A 247 -0.12 -17.66 -14.78
CA ILE A 247 0.31 -18.54 -15.87
C ILE A 247 0.36 -17.76 -17.20
N GLY A 248 -0.65 -16.93 -17.46
CA GLY A 248 -0.67 -16.05 -18.64
C GLY A 248 0.56 -15.15 -18.71
N PHE A 249 0.94 -14.51 -17.59
CA PHE A 249 2.15 -13.67 -17.52
C PHE A 249 3.44 -14.46 -17.79
N LEU A 250 3.57 -15.67 -17.26
CA LEU A 250 4.74 -16.52 -17.54
C LEU A 250 4.83 -16.87 -19.03
N ILE A 251 3.72 -17.21 -19.68
CA ILE A 251 3.70 -17.52 -21.11
C ILE A 251 4.12 -16.30 -21.93
N VAL A 252 3.53 -15.13 -21.67
CA VAL A 252 3.82 -13.89 -22.41
C VAL A 252 5.27 -13.45 -22.18
N GLY A 253 5.75 -13.47 -20.93
CA GLY A 253 7.12 -13.05 -20.62
C GLY A 253 8.15 -13.99 -21.22
N GLY A 254 7.87 -15.29 -21.21
CA GLY A 254 8.70 -16.30 -21.86
C GLY A 254 8.77 -16.13 -23.37
N ALA A 255 7.63 -15.90 -24.02
CA ALA A 255 7.57 -15.62 -25.45
C ALA A 255 8.35 -14.34 -25.81
N LEU A 256 8.21 -13.27 -25.02
CA LEU A 256 8.93 -12.01 -25.22
C LEU A 256 10.45 -12.21 -25.09
N GLY A 257 10.89 -12.87 -24.01
CA GLY A 257 12.30 -13.19 -23.80
C GLY A 257 12.89 -14.05 -24.92
N LEU A 258 12.14 -15.04 -25.41
CA LEU A 258 12.52 -15.88 -26.54
C LEU A 258 12.66 -15.08 -27.84
N VAL A 259 11.69 -14.22 -28.17
CA VAL A 259 11.73 -13.37 -29.37
C VAL A 259 12.95 -12.44 -29.33
N LEU A 260 13.24 -11.84 -28.17
CA LEU A 260 14.41 -10.99 -27.97
C LEU A 260 15.71 -11.77 -28.16
N ALA A 261 15.80 -12.98 -27.60
CA ALA A 261 16.97 -13.84 -27.75
C ALA A 261 17.19 -14.27 -29.22
N ILE A 262 16.11 -14.62 -29.94
CA ILE A 262 16.18 -14.97 -31.38
C ILE A 262 16.62 -13.76 -32.21
N ARG A 263 16.08 -12.56 -31.95
CA ARG A 263 16.49 -11.33 -32.66
C ARG A 263 17.96 -11.00 -32.41
N ALA A 264 18.42 -11.07 -31.17
CA ALA A 264 19.83 -10.87 -30.83
C ALA A 264 20.73 -11.87 -31.57
N ARG A 265 20.30 -13.14 -31.65
CA ARG A 265 21.01 -14.18 -32.39
C ARG A 265 21.14 -13.88 -33.89
N ARG A 266 20.04 -13.47 -34.54
CA ARG A 266 20.06 -13.14 -35.98
C ARG A 266 21.03 -12.01 -36.30
N LYS A 267 21.03 -10.96 -35.47
CA LYS A 267 21.92 -9.81 -35.65
C LYS A 267 23.40 -10.20 -35.59
N ASN A 268 23.78 -11.05 -34.64
CA ASN A 268 25.16 -11.52 -34.50
C ASN A 268 25.62 -12.38 -35.70
N TYR A 269 24.73 -13.19 -36.27
CA TYR A 269 25.05 -14.03 -37.43
C TYR A 269 25.32 -13.18 -38.69
N GLN A 270 24.56 -12.11 -38.89
CA GLN A 270 24.76 -11.18 -40.00
C GLN A 270 26.11 -10.45 -39.90
N THR A 271 26.53 -10.06 -38.70
CA THR A 271 27.84 -9.41 -38.49
C THR A 271 29.03 -10.36 -38.69
N SER A 272 28.88 -11.66 -38.50
CA SER A 272 29.96 -12.64 -38.77
C SER A 272 30.12 -13.00 -40.25
N LEU A 273 29.08 -12.78 -41.07
CA LEU A 273 29.11 -13.11 -42.50
C LEU A 273 29.69 -11.99 -43.38
N HIS A 274 29.81 -10.77 -42.83
CA HIS A 274 30.45 -9.63 -43.47
C HIS A 274 31.62 -9.12 -42.61
N PRO A 275 32.74 -9.88 -42.56
CA PRO A 275 33.97 -9.44 -41.89
C PRO A 275 34.65 -8.26 -42.59
#